data_AF-A0A7J3T090-F1
#
_entry.id   AF-A0A7J3T090-F1
#
_cell.length_a   1.000
_cell.length_b   1.000
_cell.length_c   1.000
_cell.angle_alpha   90.00
_cell.angle_beta   90.00
_cell.angle_gamma   90.00
#
_symmetry.space_group_name_H-M   'P 1'
#
loop_
_entity.id
_entity.type
_entity.pdbx_description
1 polymer ?
#
loop_
_entity_poly.entity_id
_entity_poly.type
_entity_poly.pdbx_seq_one_letter_code
_entity_poly.pdbx_strand_id
1 'polypeptide(L)' 'MVRRIVVVGMGYVGIPIAALFAEVPGFEVIGVQRRSKRSGWKIDWLNEGKNPIGGDEPGLS' A
#
# COMPACT_ATOMS: atom_id res chain seq x y z
N MET A 1 1.58 -16.24 16.33
CA MET A 1 1.53 -14.86 16.84
C MET A 1 1.48 -13.93 15.64
N VAL A 2 0.46 -13.07 15.53
CA VAL A 2 0.35 -12.11 14.41
C VAL A 2 1.25 -10.91 14.70
N ARG A 3 2.01 -10.43 13.71
CA ARG A 3 2.79 -9.19 13.80
C ARG A 3 2.08 -8.09 13.03
N ARG A 4 1.83 -6.95 13.70
CA ARG A 4 1.23 -5.76 13.06
C ARG A 4 2.30 -4.83 12.53
N ILE A 5 2.18 -4.44 11.27
CA ILE A 5 3.10 -3.54 10.58
C ILE A 5 2.32 -2.35 10.07
N VAL A 6 2.82 -1.14 10.32
CA VAL A 6 2.24 0.10 9.80
C VAL A 6 3.24 0.73 8.83
N VAL A 7 2.81 0.95 7.59
CA VAL A 7 3.61 1.64 6.56
C VAL A 7 3.04 3.04 6.37
N VAL A 8 3.79 4.06 6.78
CA VAL A 8 3.37 5.47 6.63
C VAL A 8 3.90 6.03 5.33
N GLY A 9 3.00 6.35 4.41
CA GLY A 9 3.32 6.93 3.10
C GLY A 9 3.15 5.93 1.96
N MET A 10 1.98 5.96 1.32
CA MET A 10 1.59 5.12 0.17
C MET A 10 2.07 5.75 -1.15
N GLY A 11 3.39 5.84 -1.26
CA GLY A 11 4.12 6.28 -2.46
C GLY A 11 4.72 5.12 -3.23
N TYR A 12 5.65 5.44 -4.12
CA TYR A 12 6.33 4.48 -5.00
C TYR A 12 6.98 3.31 -4.23
N VAL A 13 7.59 3.59 -3.07
CA VAL A 13 8.22 2.55 -2.24
C VAL A 13 7.26 1.95 -1.20
N GLY A 14 6.41 2.77 -0.59
CA GLY A 14 5.56 2.30 0.50
C GLY A 14 4.51 1.28 0.07
N ILE A 15 3.97 1.42 -1.14
CA ILE A 15 2.97 0.48 -1.69
C ILE A 15 3.56 -0.93 -1.88
N PRO A 16 4.65 -1.13 -2.67
CA PRO A 16 5.23 -2.46 -2.84
C PRO A 16 5.70 -3.06 -1.53
N ILE A 17 6.31 -2.26 -0.63
CA ILE A 17 6.74 -2.77 0.68
C ILE A 17 5.55 -3.23 1.53
N ALA A 18 4.45 -2.48 1.55
CA ALA A 18 3.24 -2.88 2.26
C ALA A 18 2.64 -4.17 1.68
N ALA A 19 2.60 -4.29 0.35
CA ALA A 19 2.11 -5.48 -0.35
C ALA A 19 2.98 -6.71 -0.06
N LEU A 20 4.31 -6.59 -0.20
CA LEU A 20 5.25 -7.68 0.08
C LEU A 20 5.20 -8.13 1.54
N PHE A 21 5.04 -7.21 2.50
CA PHE A 21 4.83 -7.61 3.90
C PHE A 21 3.49 -8.31 4.11
N ALA A 22 2.43 -7.93 3.38
CA ALA A 22 1.11 -8.54 3.51
C ALA A 22 1.07 -9.97 2.93
N GLU A 23 1.97 -10.30 2.00
CA GLU A 23 2.13 -11.68 1.49
C GLU A 23 2.79 -12.63 2.50
N VAL A 24 3.47 -12.12 3.53
CA VAL A 24 4.14 -12.95 4.54
C VAL A 24 3.11 -13.52 5.53
N PRO A 25 3.00 -14.86 5.66
CA PRO A 25 2.04 -15.46 6.59
C PRO A 25 2.24 -14.98 8.05
N GLY A 26 1.15 -14.56 8.67
CA GLY A 26 1.15 -14.07 10.06
C GLY A 26 1.46 -12.59 10.22
N PHE A 27 1.62 -11.82 9.13
CA PHE A 27 1.71 -10.37 9.17
C PHE A 27 0.35 -9.73 8.87
N GLU A 28 -0.01 -8.71 9.65
CA GLU A 28 -1.16 -7.84 9.43
C GLU A 28 -0.61 -6.45 9.11
N VAL A 29 -0.83 -5.97 7.89
CA VAL A 29 -0.20 -4.74 7.38
C VAL A 29 -1.24 -3.65 7.15
N ILE A 30 -1.00 -2.46 7.68
CA ILE A 30 -1.84 -1.28 7.50
C ILE A 30 -1.04 -0.19 6.81
N GLY A 31 -1.47 0.19 5.60
CA GLY A 31 -0.96 1.36 4.89
C GLY A 31 -1.63 2.64 5.38
N VAL A 32 -0.84 3.64 5.79
CA VAL A 32 -1.35 4.94 6.24
C VAL A 32 -1.00 6.01 5.22
N GLN A 33 -2.04 6.65 4.71
CA GLN A 33 -1.92 7.80 3.83
C GLN A 33 -2.75 8.96 4.39
N ARG A 34 -2.16 10.16 4.43
CA ARG A 34 -2.92 11.37 4.80
C ARG A 34 -4.01 11.61 3.76
N ARG A 35 -5.26 11.78 4.21
CA ARG A 35 -6.42 12.20 3.38
C ARG A 35 -6.29 13.65 2.92
N SER A 36 -5.28 13.93 2.09
CA SER A 36 -4.96 15.25 1.55
C SER A 36 -5.64 15.50 0.21
N LYS A 37 -5.84 16.77 -0.17
CA LYS A 37 -6.41 17.13 -1.48
C LYS A 37 -5.67 16.54 -2.67
N ARG A 38 -4.34 16.32 -2.56
CA ARG A 38 -3.48 15.88 -3.68
C ARG A 38 -3.31 14.36 -3.78
N SER A 39 -3.44 13.64 -2.67
CA SER A 39 -3.07 12.21 -2.62
C SER A 39 -3.99 11.34 -1.76
N GLY A 40 -5.04 11.91 -1.17
CA GLY A 40 -6.02 11.16 -0.38
C GLY A 40 -6.81 10.15 -1.21
N TRP A 41 -6.98 10.43 -2.51
CA TRP A 41 -7.65 9.53 -3.45
C TRP A 41 -7.00 8.13 -3.53
N LYS A 42 -5.71 8.01 -3.22
CA LYS A 42 -4.99 6.73 -3.19
C LYS A 42 -5.56 5.75 -2.17
N ILE A 43 -6.17 6.24 -1.10
CA ILE A 43 -6.73 5.39 -0.04
C ILE A 43 -7.84 4.52 -0.63
N ASP A 44 -8.81 5.15 -1.27
CA ASP A 44 -9.96 4.45 -1.84
C ASP A 44 -9.50 3.59 -3.04
N TRP A 45 -8.59 4.11 -3.87
CA TRP A 45 -8.02 3.37 -5.01
C TRP A 45 -7.30 2.07 -4.60
N LEU A 46 -6.44 2.15 -3.57
CA LEU A 46 -5.71 0.97 -3.05
C LEU A 46 -6.66 -0.02 -2.38
N ASN A 47 -7.69 0.45 -1.67
CA ASN A 47 -8.69 -0.43 -1.05
C ASN A 47 -9.57 -1.15 -2.07
N GLU A 48 -9.68 -0.62 -3.30
CA GLU A 48 -10.28 -1.31 -4.44
C GLU A 48 -9.32 -2.30 -5.13
N GLY A 49 -8.11 -2.50 -4.60
CA GLY A 49 -7.09 -3.36 -5.18
C GLY A 49 -6.39 -2.78 -6.41
N LYS A 50 -6.54 -1.47 -6.66
CA LYS A 50 -5.96 -0.81 -7.83
C LYS A 50 -4.61 -0.18 -7.52
N ASN A 51 -3.67 -0.29 -8.46
CA ASN A 51 -2.36 0.34 -8.36
C ASN A 51 -2.43 1.84 -8.75
N PRO A 52 -2.02 2.79 -7.89
CA PRO A 52 -1.97 4.21 -8.22
C PRO A 52 -0.63 4.64 -8.84
N ILE A 53 0.36 3.75 -8.97
CA ILE A 53 1.64 4.01 -9.62
C ILE A 53 1.42 3.93 -11.13
N GLY A 54 1.83 4.98 -11.84
CA GLY A 54 1.84 4.99 -13.30
C GLY A 54 3.12 4.36 -13.85
N GLY A 55 3.03 3.77 -15.04
CA GLY A 55 4.15 3.07 -15.69
C GLY A 55 3.91 1.56 -15.77
N ASP A 56 4.91 0.85 -16.28
CA ASP A 56 4.94 -0.61 -16.28
C ASP A 56 5.72 -1.05 -15.03
N GLU A 57 5.00 -1.57 -14.02
CA GLU A 57 5.58 -2.03 -12.77
C GLU A 57 5.26 -3.52 -12.59
N PRO A 58 6.10 -4.42 -13.12
CA PRO A 58 5.83 -5.85 -13.15
C PRO A 58 5.57 -6.41 -11.75
N GLY A 59 4.44 -7.09 -11.59
CA GLY A 59 4.00 -7.66 -10.31
C GLY A 59 3.26 -6.68 -9.39
N LEU A 60 3.07 -5.42 -9.81
CA LEU A 60 2.25 -4.44 -9.10
C LEU A 60 1.00 -3.99 -9.89
N SER A 61 0.96 -4.28 -11.19
CA SER A 61 -0.11 -3.92 -12.14
C SER A 61 -0.97 -5.11 -12.52
#